data_AF-A0A2M6GEJ8-F1
#
_entry.id   AF-A0A2M6GEJ8-F1
#
_cell.length_a   1.000
_cell.length_b   1.000
_cell.length_c   1.000
_cell.angle_alpha   90.00
_cell.angle_beta   90.00
_cell.angle_gamma   90.00
#
_symmetry.space_group_name_H-M   'P 1'
#
loop_
_entity.id
_entity.type
_entity.pdbx_description
1 polymer ?
#
loop_
_entity_poly.entity_id
_entity_poly.type
_entity_poly.pdbx_seq_one_letter_code
_entity_poly.pdbx_strand_id
1 'polypeptide(L)'
;MQSNLVYMENFSAVKTIFLSLVFSATLYPAGAQVQQLGLANSNFMGTHSLYTNPAAIADSRQSFYLNLFAAGAGGTNNYFRYESAVSLFKLLKDDLPFEDEYIKENLNGKPKLLSTGAELRGPAFMIRLSPKHSFGFTTRLRGGVQLNNLSENIARLYKVQGGTAEERLNELTENNSLHLNANVLSEIGLSYARVVFDQEKHFLKAGFTVKK
;
A
#
# COMPACT_ATOMS: atom_id res chain seq x y z
N MET A 1 25.57 -50.90 -11.01
CA MET A 1 24.71 -50.48 -9.88
C MET A 1 24.85 -49.00 -9.48
N GLN A 2 25.91 -48.28 -9.91
CA GLN A 2 26.08 -46.85 -9.60
C GLN A 2 25.35 -45.88 -10.55
N SER A 3 24.90 -46.32 -11.73
CA SER A 3 24.25 -45.44 -12.73
C SER A 3 22.82 -45.02 -12.37
N ASN A 4 22.07 -45.86 -11.65
CA ASN A 4 20.66 -45.57 -11.31
C ASN A 4 20.51 -44.60 -10.12
N LEU A 5 21.50 -44.52 -9.23
CA LEU A 5 21.48 -43.59 -8.09
C LEU A 5 21.67 -42.13 -8.53
N VAL A 6 22.52 -41.89 -9.52
CA VAL A 6 22.77 -40.55 -10.09
C VAL A 6 21.54 -40.00 -10.82
N TYR A 7 20.75 -40.88 -11.47
CA TYR A 7 19.50 -40.47 -12.12
C TYR A 7 18.40 -40.10 -11.12
N MET A 8 18.33 -40.76 -9.95
CA MET A 8 17.33 -40.44 -8.92
C MET A 8 17.63 -39.15 -8.15
N GLU A 9 18.90 -38.84 -7.87
CA GLU A 9 19.28 -37.55 -7.25
C GLU A 9 19.01 -36.37 -8.18
N ASN A 10 19.35 -36.50 -9.47
CA ASN A 10 19.07 -35.46 -10.45
C ASN A 10 17.56 -35.23 -10.64
N PHE A 11 16.74 -36.28 -10.56
CA PHE A 11 15.28 -36.13 -10.66
C PHE A 11 14.67 -35.39 -9.46
N SER A 12 15.18 -35.62 -8.24
CA SER A 12 14.77 -34.89 -7.03
C SER A 12 15.23 -33.43 -7.03
N ALA A 13 16.47 -33.18 -7.46
CA ALA A 13 17.03 -31.84 -7.62
C ALA A 13 16.29 -31.03 -8.69
N VAL A 14 15.99 -31.64 -9.84
CA VAL A 14 15.21 -31.00 -10.91
C VAL A 14 13.79 -30.69 -10.45
N LYS A 15 13.14 -31.56 -9.67
CA LYS A 15 11.80 -31.31 -9.12
C LYS A 15 11.80 -30.17 -8.10
N THR A 16 12.85 -30.05 -7.28
CA THR A 16 13.03 -28.98 -6.29
C THR A 16 13.34 -27.64 -6.97
N ILE A 17 14.14 -27.65 -8.04
CA ILE A 17 14.43 -26.48 -8.88
C ILE A 17 13.19 -26.07 -9.68
N PHE A 18 12.39 -27.02 -10.19
CA PHE A 18 11.12 -26.71 -10.85
C PHE A 18 10.09 -26.13 -9.88
N LEU A 19 10.02 -26.65 -8.65
CA LEU A 19 9.11 -26.12 -7.62
C LEU A 19 9.52 -24.72 -7.16
N SER A 20 10.83 -24.41 -7.08
CA SER A 20 11.33 -23.07 -6.77
C SER A 20 11.17 -22.09 -7.93
N LEU A 21 11.29 -22.54 -9.19
CA LEU A 21 11.00 -21.74 -10.38
C LEU A 21 9.49 -21.47 -10.56
N VAL A 22 8.63 -22.42 -10.22
CA VAL A 22 7.17 -22.20 -10.22
C VAL A 22 6.76 -21.28 -9.06
N PHE A 23 7.45 -21.32 -7.92
CA PHE A 23 7.22 -20.38 -6.82
C PHE A 23 7.71 -18.96 -7.14
N SER A 24 8.82 -18.81 -7.88
CA SER A 24 9.30 -17.48 -8.32
C SER A 24 8.48 -16.90 -9.47
N ALA A 25 7.89 -17.73 -10.33
CA ALA A 25 7.05 -17.29 -11.46
C ALA A 25 5.66 -16.76 -11.05
N THR A 26 5.23 -16.96 -9.80
CA THR A 26 3.96 -16.39 -9.29
C THR A 26 4.11 -15.01 -8.64
N LEU A 27 5.33 -14.45 -8.62
CA LEU A 27 5.62 -13.12 -8.09
C LEU A 27 5.82 -12.07 -9.19
N TYR A 28 4.91 -12.05 -10.17
CA TYR A 28 4.74 -10.85 -11.01
C TYR A 28 3.62 -9.99 -10.39
N PRO A 29 3.94 -8.97 -9.56
CA PRO A 29 2.96 -7.93 -9.30
C PRO A 29 2.84 -7.12 -10.59
N ALA A 30 1.85 -7.46 -11.42
CA ALA A 30 1.32 -6.52 -12.38
C ALA A 30 0.95 -5.25 -11.59
N GLY A 31 1.64 -4.16 -11.89
CA GLY A 31 1.51 -2.89 -11.19
C GLY A 31 0.09 -2.32 -11.31
N ALA A 32 -0.77 -2.70 -10.38
CA ALA A 32 -1.94 -1.94 -10.02
C ALA A 32 -1.62 -1.32 -8.67
N GLN A 33 -1.53 0.02 -8.62
CA GLN A 33 -1.63 0.76 -7.38
C GLN A 33 -3.04 0.57 -6.84
N VAL A 34 -3.31 -0.59 -6.25
CA VAL A 34 -4.57 -0.87 -5.59
C VAL A 34 -4.46 -0.19 -4.24
N GLN A 35 -5.05 0.98 -4.13
CA GLN A 35 -5.56 1.43 -2.86
C GLN A 35 -6.41 0.27 -2.34
N GLN A 36 -5.95 -0.41 -1.27
CA GLN A 36 -6.48 -1.70 -0.80
C GLN A 36 -7.97 -1.66 -0.41
N LEU A 37 -8.61 -0.50 -0.53
CA LEU A 37 -10.05 -0.30 -0.53
C LEU A 37 -10.77 -1.17 -1.57
N GLY A 38 -10.20 -1.40 -2.76
CA GLY A 38 -10.81 -2.26 -3.77
C GLY A 38 -10.95 -3.71 -3.28
N LEU A 39 -9.87 -4.25 -2.69
CA LEU A 39 -9.87 -5.59 -2.10
C LEU A 39 -10.74 -5.66 -0.84
N ALA A 40 -10.71 -4.62 0.00
CA ALA A 40 -11.48 -4.57 1.24
C ALA A 40 -13.01 -4.52 1.03
N ASN A 41 -13.49 -4.20 -0.17
CA ASN A 41 -14.93 -4.16 -0.52
C ASN A 41 -15.36 -5.30 -1.47
N SER A 42 -14.47 -6.23 -1.78
CA SER A 42 -14.79 -7.40 -2.62
C SER A 42 -15.53 -8.49 -1.86
N ASN A 43 -16.30 -9.32 -2.57
CA ASN A 43 -16.91 -10.54 -2.01
C ASN A 43 -15.88 -11.54 -1.43
N PHE A 44 -14.59 -11.37 -1.76
CA PHE A 44 -13.46 -12.17 -1.29
C PHE A 44 -12.44 -11.35 -0.48
N MET A 45 -12.92 -10.31 0.21
CA MET A 45 -12.11 -9.36 0.97
C MET A 45 -11.29 -9.98 2.12
N GLY A 46 -11.73 -11.09 2.70
CA GLY A 46 -11.01 -11.79 3.78
C GLY A 46 -10.53 -10.84 4.88
N THR A 47 -9.23 -10.90 5.20
CA THR A 47 -8.60 -10.05 6.21
C THR A 47 -8.49 -8.58 5.81
N HIS A 48 -8.61 -8.21 4.52
CA HIS A 48 -8.57 -6.81 4.10
C HIS A 48 -9.77 -6.00 4.58
N SER A 49 -10.89 -6.67 4.85
CA SER A 49 -12.12 -6.05 5.37
C SER A 49 -12.01 -5.58 6.82
N LEU A 50 -11.17 -6.25 7.63
CA LEU A 50 -10.99 -5.96 9.04
C LEU A 50 -10.43 -4.55 9.30
N TYR A 51 -9.76 -3.97 8.30
CA TYR A 51 -9.21 -2.61 8.40
C TYR A 51 -10.27 -1.51 8.18
N THR A 52 -11.40 -1.84 7.56
CA THR A 52 -12.52 -0.90 7.34
C THR A 52 -13.66 -1.16 8.31
N ASN A 53 -14.04 -2.42 8.53
CA ASN A 53 -15.11 -2.79 9.45
C ASN A 53 -14.90 -4.22 10.01
N PRO A 54 -14.71 -4.40 11.33
CA PRO A 54 -14.57 -5.73 11.92
C PRO A 54 -15.78 -6.62 11.72
N ALA A 55 -17.00 -6.06 11.63
CA ALA A 55 -18.21 -6.83 11.43
C ALA A 55 -18.29 -7.48 10.03
N ALA A 56 -17.44 -7.07 9.08
CA ALA A 56 -17.46 -7.56 7.70
C ALA A 56 -17.17 -9.07 7.61
N ILE A 57 -16.38 -9.64 8.53
CA ILE A 57 -16.02 -11.06 8.50
C ILE A 57 -17.11 -11.99 9.10
N ALA A 58 -18.15 -11.44 9.73
CA ALA A 58 -19.20 -12.22 10.42
C ALA A 58 -19.93 -13.20 9.48
N ASP A 59 -20.04 -12.82 8.21
CA ASP A 59 -20.75 -13.55 7.15
C ASP A 59 -19.84 -13.59 5.91
N SER A 60 -18.60 -14.01 6.15
CA SER A 60 -17.67 -14.32 5.09
C SER A 60 -18.11 -15.61 4.39
N ARG A 61 -18.14 -15.60 3.05
CA ARG A 61 -18.36 -16.81 2.23
C ARG A 61 -17.20 -17.80 2.33
N GLN A 62 -16.01 -17.33 2.70
CA GLN A 62 -14.82 -18.15 2.91
C GLN A 62 -14.75 -18.61 4.36
N SER A 63 -14.59 -19.93 4.59
CA SER A 63 -14.40 -20.48 5.93
C SER A 63 -13.00 -20.20 6.49
N PHE A 64 -11.99 -20.07 5.63
CA PHE A 64 -10.63 -19.72 5.99
C PHE A 64 -10.04 -18.80 4.91
N TYR A 65 -9.26 -17.81 5.34
CA TYR A 65 -8.52 -16.92 4.47
C TYR A 65 -7.16 -16.62 5.08
N LEU A 66 -6.10 -16.73 4.29
CA LEU A 66 -4.74 -16.41 4.67
C LEU A 66 -4.20 -15.33 3.75
N ASN A 67 -3.69 -14.27 4.35
CA ASN A 67 -2.88 -13.27 3.68
C ASN A 67 -1.48 -13.34 4.28
N LEU A 68 -0.48 -13.61 3.44
CA LEU A 68 0.91 -13.65 3.88
C LEU A 68 1.47 -12.25 3.98
N PHE A 69 1.40 -11.50 2.87
CA PHE A 69 1.90 -10.14 2.79
C PHE A 69 1.12 -9.34 1.75
N ALA A 70 0.89 -8.07 2.04
CA ALA A 70 0.40 -7.12 1.05
C ALA A 70 0.99 -5.73 1.31
N ALA A 71 1.63 -5.16 0.30
CA ALA A 71 2.20 -3.81 0.40
C ALA A 71 1.41 -2.82 -0.45
N GLY A 72 1.49 -1.55 -0.10
CA GLY A 72 0.97 -0.44 -0.88
C GLY A 72 1.77 0.82 -0.57
N ALA A 73 1.97 1.66 -1.58
CA ALA A 73 2.56 2.98 -1.41
C ALA A 73 1.80 3.98 -2.27
N GLY A 74 1.75 5.22 -1.83
CA GLY A 74 1.04 6.27 -2.53
C GLY A 74 1.57 7.64 -2.15
N GLY A 75 1.52 8.55 -3.11
CA GLY A 75 1.88 9.94 -2.92
C GLY A 75 0.87 10.84 -3.59
N THR A 76 0.62 12.00 -3.00
CA THR A 76 -0.19 13.06 -3.57
C THR A 76 0.54 14.37 -3.41
N ASN A 77 0.45 15.21 -4.44
CA ASN A 77 1.05 16.52 -4.40
C ASN A 77 0.23 17.48 -5.28
N ASN A 78 0.31 18.79 -5.01
CA ASN A 78 -0.32 19.82 -5.82
C ASN A 78 0.67 20.85 -6.40
N TYR A 79 1.98 20.63 -6.24
CA TYR A 79 3.05 21.52 -6.68
C TYR A 79 3.64 21.11 -8.03
N PHE A 80 4.02 19.85 -8.17
CA PHE A 80 4.56 19.27 -9.39
C PHE A 80 3.48 18.50 -10.14
N ARG A 81 3.35 18.80 -11.42
CA ARG A 81 2.56 18.05 -12.38
C ARG A 81 3.49 17.30 -13.30
N TYR A 82 3.29 15.98 -13.41
CA TYR A 82 3.94 15.18 -14.43
C TYR A 82 3.19 15.36 -15.75
N GLU A 83 3.89 15.83 -16.78
CA GLU A 83 3.35 16.09 -18.11
C GLU A 83 4.34 15.55 -19.14
N SER A 84 4.07 14.34 -19.64
CA SER A 84 4.87 13.66 -20.67
C SER A 84 3.96 12.76 -21.50
N ALA A 85 4.34 12.55 -22.76
CA ALA A 85 3.69 11.58 -23.65
C ALA A 85 3.95 10.12 -23.21
N VAL A 86 4.91 9.91 -22.30
CA VAL A 86 5.31 8.60 -21.80
C VAL A 86 4.80 8.43 -20.36
N SER A 87 4.27 7.26 -20.02
CA SER A 87 3.88 6.98 -18.63
C SER A 87 5.11 6.76 -17.73
N LEU A 88 5.02 7.14 -16.46
CA LEU A 88 6.09 6.90 -15.47
C LEU A 88 6.50 5.41 -15.40
N PHE A 89 5.52 4.51 -15.55
CA PHE A 89 5.79 3.06 -15.57
C PHE A 89 6.64 2.66 -16.78
N LYS A 90 6.36 3.24 -17.95
CA LYS A 90 7.13 2.96 -19.16
C LYS A 90 8.53 3.55 -19.09
N LEU A 91 8.69 4.76 -18.54
CA LEU A 91 10.02 5.33 -18.26
C LEU A 91 10.86 4.38 -17.40
N LEU A 92 10.29 3.88 -16.31
CA LEU A 92 10.99 2.97 -15.40
C LEU A 92 11.27 1.59 -16.02
N LYS A 93 10.33 1.05 -16.81
CA LYS A 93 10.46 -0.28 -17.41
C LYS A 93 11.48 -0.31 -18.54
N ASP A 94 11.50 0.73 -19.37
CA ASP A 94 12.31 0.79 -20.59
C ASP A 94 13.62 1.58 -20.37
N ASP A 95 13.94 1.92 -19.11
CA ASP A 95 15.14 2.68 -18.69
C ASP A 95 15.36 3.98 -19.49
N LEU A 96 14.27 4.71 -19.72
CA LEU A 96 14.31 5.96 -20.48
C LEU A 96 14.77 7.12 -19.58
N PRO A 97 15.53 8.09 -20.11
CA PRO A 97 16.00 9.22 -19.33
C PRO A 97 14.81 10.06 -18.84
N PHE A 98 14.87 10.45 -17.57
CA PHE A 98 13.92 11.40 -16.99
C PHE A 98 14.39 12.81 -17.32
N GLU A 99 13.60 13.54 -18.11
CA GLU A 99 13.89 14.92 -18.49
C GLU A 99 13.20 15.90 -17.53
N ASP A 100 13.90 16.96 -17.13
CA ASP A 100 13.36 18.00 -16.24
C ASP A 100 12.10 18.68 -16.82
N GLU A 101 11.95 18.66 -18.14
CA GLU A 101 10.78 19.19 -18.83
C GLU A 101 9.48 18.43 -18.49
N TYR A 102 9.58 17.17 -18.08
CA TYR A 102 8.43 16.32 -17.73
C TYR A 102 7.75 16.74 -16.43
N ILE A 103 8.37 17.62 -15.64
CA ILE A 103 7.82 18.15 -14.40
C ILE A 103 7.53 19.64 -14.55
N LYS A 104 6.25 19.99 -14.53
CA LYS A 104 5.78 21.39 -14.53
C LYS A 104 5.41 21.81 -13.11
N GLU A 105 5.81 23.02 -12.75
CA GLU A 105 5.45 23.64 -11.47
C GLU A 105 4.08 24.33 -11.57
N ASN A 106 3.25 24.12 -10.57
CA ASN A 106 1.95 24.76 -10.43
C ASN A 106 2.08 25.96 -9.49
N LEU A 107 2.37 27.14 -10.06
CA LEU A 107 2.61 28.40 -9.34
C LEU A 107 1.33 29.26 -9.30
N ASN A 108 0.33 28.79 -8.57
CA ASN A 108 -0.99 29.44 -8.49
C ASN A 108 -1.17 30.34 -7.25
N GLY A 109 -0.11 30.64 -6.51
CA GLY A 109 -0.13 31.47 -5.30
C GLY A 109 -0.80 30.81 -4.08
N LYS A 110 -1.24 29.54 -4.20
CA LYS A 110 -1.87 28.80 -3.10
C LYS A 110 -0.83 27.94 -2.35
N PRO A 111 -1.04 27.68 -1.05
CA PRO A 111 -0.19 26.78 -0.30
C PRO A 111 -0.10 25.38 -0.92
N LYS A 112 1.10 24.81 -0.89
CA LYS A 112 1.41 23.50 -1.46
C LYS A 112 1.24 22.40 -0.43
N LEU A 113 0.95 21.22 -0.95
CA LEU A 113 0.81 19.98 -0.20
C LEU A 113 1.65 18.91 -0.89
N LEU A 114 2.39 18.16 -0.09
CA LEU A 114 3.05 16.92 -0.47
C LEU A 114 2.76 15.89 0.60
N SER A 115 2.15 14.77 0.25
CA SER A 115 1.90 13.68 1.18
C SER A 115 2.37 12.39 0.54
N THR A 116 3.22 11.64 1.22
CA THR A 116 3.67 10.32 0.79
C THR A 116 3.49 9.33 1.93
N GLY A 117 3.20 8.09 1.61
CA GLY A 117 3.06 7.04 2.59
C GLY A 117 3.17 5.66 1.99
N ALA A 118 3.55 4.73 2.85
CA ALA A 118 3.66 3.32 2.53
C ALA A 118 3.06 2.47 3.64
N GLU A 119 2.60 1.30 3.27
CA GLU A 119 1.96 0.33 4.12
C GLU A 119 2.43 -1.07 3.75
N LEU A 120 2.73 -1.86 4.77
CA LEU A 120 2.99 -3.28 4.70
C LEU A 120 2.04 -4.00 5.64
N ARG A 121 1.17 -4.83 5.09
CA ARG A 121 0.39 -5.82 5.84
C ARG A 121 1.20 -7.10 5.87
N GLY A 122 1.45 -7.60 7.07
CA GLY A 122 2.14 -8.87 7.27
C GLY A 122 1.15 -10.03 7.31
N PRO A 123 1.56 -11.16 7.92
CA PRO A 123 0.72 -12.32 8.07
C PRO A 123 -0.58 -11.97 8.78
N ALA A 124 -1.68 -12.35 8.16
CA ALA A 124 -3.02 -12.13 8.63
C ALA A 124 -3.88 -13.31 8.22
N PHE A 125 -4.79 -13.74 9.10
CA PHE A 125 -5.73 -14.80 8.78
C PHE A 125 -7.12 -14.48 9.28
N MET A 126 -8.11 -15.10 8.66
CA MET A 126 -9.50 -15.07 9.09
C MET A 126 -10.00 -16.51 9.08
N ILE A 127 -10.72 -16.88 10.13
CA ILE A 127 -11.34 -18.18 10.25
C ILE A 127 -12.78 -18.03 10.72
N ARG A 128 -13.68 -18.77 10.09
CA ARG A 128 -15.07 -18.90 10.52
C ARG A 128 -15.16 -20.06 11.49
N LEU A 129 -15.43 -19.76 12.76
CA LEU A 129 -15.53 -20.74 13.85
C LEU A 129 -16.87 -21.49 13.81
N SER A 130 -17.94 -20.80 13.41
CA SER A 130 -19.27 -21.36 13.20
C SER A 130 -20.04 -20.52 12.18
N PRO A 131 -21.23 -20.92 11.70
CA PRO A 131 -21.98 -20.14 10.72
C PRO A 131 -22.25 -18.68 11.11
N LYS A 132 -22.24 -18.35 12.41
CA LYS A 132 -22.52 -17.00 12.92
C LYS A 132 -21.32 -16.33 13.58
N HIS A 133 -20.17 -17.00 13.66
CA HIS A 133 -19.01 -16.50 14.42
C HIS A 133 -17.72 -16.61 13.62
N SER A 134 -17.00 -15.50 13.54
CA SER A 134 -15.74 -15.39 12.83
C SER A 134 -14.68 -14.69 13.67
N PHE A 135 -13.44 -15.10 13.45
CA PHE A 135 -12.26 -14.56 14.10
C PHE A 135 -11.25 -14.12 13.04
N GLY A 136 -10.50 -13.07 13.35
CA GLY A 136 -9.47 -12.52 12.47
C GLY A 136 -8.24 -12.06 13.23
N PHE A 137 -7.09 -12.27 12.62
CA PHE A 137 -5.80 -11.76 13.07
C PHE A 137 -5.19 -10.93 11.94
N THR A 138 -4.60 -9.80 12.30
CA THR A 138 -4.00 -8.85 11.34
C THR A 138 -2.71 -8.28 11.89
N THR A 139 -1.73 -8.08 11.01
CA THR A 139 -0.52 -7.33 11.30
C THR A 139 -0.33 -6.26 10.23
N ARG A 140 0.06 -5.06 10.66
CA ARG A 140 0.25 -3.93 9.76
C ARG A 140 1.37 -3.04 10.26
N LEU A 141 2.14 -2.51 9.32
CA LEU A 141 3.07 -1.42 9.50
C LEU A 141 2.72 -0.36 8.45
N ARG A 142 2.52 0.88 8.87
CA ARG A 142 2.29 1.99 7.94
C ARG A 142 3.10 3.20 8.37
N GLY A 143 3.66 3.90 7.40
CA GLY A 143 4.41 5.12 7.61
C GLY A 143 3.98 6.16 6.59
N GLY A 144 4.00 7.43 7.00
CA GLY A 144 3.72 8.52 6.09
C GLY A 144 4.29 9.83 6.57
N VAL A 145 4.64 10.66 5.59
CA VAL A 145 5.07 12.04 5.79
C VAL A 145 4.13 12.94 4.98
N GLN A 146 3.66 14.00 5.62
CA GLN A 146 2.81 15.00 5.01
C GLN A 146 3.36 16.39 5.33
N LEU A 147 3.61 17.13 4.26
CA LEU A 147 3.89 18.55 4.26
C LEU A 147 2.61 19.25 3.80
N ASN A 148 2.06 20.12 4.62
CA ASN A 148 0.90 20.93 4.31
C ASN A 148 1.15 22.41 4.61
N ASN A 149 0.33 23.25 3.98
CA ASN A 149 0.45 24.70 4.08
C ASN A 149 1.85 25.23 3.70
N LEU A 150 2.53 24.56 2.76
CA LEU A 150 3.86 24.94 2.30
C LEU A 150 3.77 26.20 1.44
N SER A 151 4.35 27.31 1.90
CA SER A 151 4.38 28.54 1.11
C SER A 151 5.11 28.32 -0.23
N GLU A 152 4.59 28.95 -1.29
CA GLU A 152 5.12 28.78 -2.63
C GLU A 152 6.59 29.24 -2.75
N ASN A 153 6.98 30.26 -2.00
CA ASN A 153 8.37 30.74 -1.94
C ASN A 153 9.33 29.66 -1.41
N ILE A 154 8.91 28.88 -0.40
CA ILE A 154 9.70 27.73 0.08
C ILE A 154 9.71 26.61 -0.97
N ALA A 155 8.57 26.31 -1.59
CA ALA A 155 8.48 25.24 -2.59
C ALA A 155 9.42 25.45 -3.79
N ARG A 156 9.60 26.71 -4.21
CA ARG A 156 10.50 27.10 -5.32
C ARG A 156 11.98 26.86 -5.04
N LEU A 157 12.40 26.78 -3.78
CA LEU A 157 13.79 26.44 -3.43
C LEU A 157 14.19 25.03 -3.91
N TYR A 158 13.21 24.13 -4.09
CA TYR A 158 13.47 22.74 -4.46
C TYR A 158 14.07 22.59 -5.87
N LYS A 159 13.89 23.57 -6.77
CA LYS A 159 14.42 23.55 -8.15
C LYS A 159 15.71 24.35 -8.32
N VAL A 160 16.26 24.93 -7.25
CA VAL A 160 17.52 25.69 -7.30
C VAL A 160 18.71 24.71 -7.29
N GLN A 161 18.83 23.90 -8.32
CA GLN A 161 20.12 23.36 -8.75
C GLN A 161 20.58 24.21 -9.93
N GLY A 162 21.37 25.26 -9.65
CA GLY A 162 22.09 26.03 -10.69
C GLY A 162 21.91 27.56 -10.71
N GLY A 163 21.09 28.14 -9.83
CA GLY A 163 20.98 29.60 -9.64
C GLY A 163 21.49 30.02 -8.26
N THR A 164 22.03 31.23 -8.12
CA THR A 164 22.52 31.79 -6.84
C THR A 164 21.41 31.78 -5.80
N ALA A 165 21.54 30.88 -4.81
CA ALA A 165 20.60 30.72 -3.70
C ALA A 165 20.34 32.03 -2.92
N GLU A 166 21.26 32.98 -3.00
CA GLU A 166 21.26 34.26 -2.27
C GLU A 166 20.08 35.20 -2.62
N GLU A 167 19.61 35.26 -3.88
CA GLU A 167 18.48 36.13 -4.25
C GLU A 167 17.13 35.59 -3.73
N ARG A 168 16.98 34.26 -3.64
CA ARG A 168 15.72 33.61 -3.21
C ARG A 168 15.60 33.46 -1.70
N LEU A 169 16.72 33.49 -0.96
CA LEU A 169 16.72 33.52 0.50
C LEU A 169 16.08 34.82 1.06
N ASN A 170 16.17 35.94 0.32
CA ASN A 170 15.51 37.20 0.68
C ASN A 170 13.98 37.17 0.45
N GLU A 171 13.45 36.24 -0.35
CA GLU A 171 12.00 36.03 -0.52
C GLU A 171 11.39 35.17 0.61
N LEU A 172 12.23 34.62 1.50
CA LEU A 172 11.80 33.84 2.66
C LEU A 172 11.37 34.71 3.86
N THR A 173 11.60 36.02 3.79
CA THR A 173 11.50 36.91 4.95
C THR A 173 10.06 37.34 5.28
N GLU A 174 9.08 37.09 4.41
CA GLU A 174 7.67 37.45 4.65
C GLU A 174 6.70 36.25 4.60
N ASN A 175 5.95 36.04 5.70
CA ASN A 175 4.77 35.17 5.80
C ASN A 175 4.90 33.74 5.22
N ASN A 176 6.01 33.08 5.50
CA ASN A 176 6.19 31.69 5.11
C ASN A 176 5.66 30.73 6.19
N SER A 177 4.92 29.71 5.76
CA SER A 177 4.43 28.63 6.62
C SER A 177 4.83 27.27 6.06
N LEU A 178 5.06 26.34 6.98
CA LEU A 178 5.29 24.93 6.69
C LEU A 178 4.78 24.12 7.87
N HIS A 179 3.88 23.19 7.62
CA HIS A 179 3.47 22.19 8.60
C HIS A 179 4.00 20.83 8.14
N LEU A 180 4.73 20.15 9.01
CA LEU A 180 5.31 18.83 8.77
C LEU A 180 4.72 17.83 9.75
N ASN A 181 4.15 16.76 9.22
CA ASN A 181 3.61 15.65 9.98
C ASN A 181 4.28 14.36 9.49
N ALA A 182 4.88 13.59 10.40
CA ALA A 182 5.47 12.31 10.10
C ALA A 182 5.01 11.30 11.13
N ASN A 183 4.51 10.14 10.68
CA ASN A 183 3.98 9.12 11.56
C ASN A 183 4.38 7.74 11.07
N VAL A 184 4.72 6.86 12.00
CA VAL A 184 4.91 5.43 11.76
C VAL A 184 4.08 4.69 12.80
N LEU A 185 3.23 3.77 12.33
CA LEU A 185 2.35 2.98 13.17
C LEU A 185 2.53 1.50 12.84
N SER A 186 2.81 0.71 13.86
CA SER A 186 2.70 -0.74 13.79
C SER A 186 1.44 -1.14 14.56
N GLU A 187 0.62 -2.01 13.97
CA GLU A 187 -0.61 -2.51 14.56
C GLU A 187 -0.58 -4.05 14.52
N ILE A 188 -0.90 -4.66 15.66
CA ILE A 188 -1.33 -6.06 15.72
C ILE A 188 -2.78 -6.08 16.17
N GLY A 189 -3.66 -6.62 15.33
CA GLY A 189 -5.11 -6.59 15.54
C GLY A 189 -5.71 -7.99 15.69
N LEU A 190 -6.50 -8.18 16.75
CA LEU A 190 -7.36 -9.33 16.96
C LEU A 190 -8.81 -8.89 16.81
N SER A 191 -9.54 -9.56 15.93
CA SER A 191 -10.90 -9.21 15.58
C SER A 191 -11.85 -10.38 15.82
N TYR A 192 -13.03 -10.06 16.31
CA TYR A 192 -14.12 -11.01 16.44
C TYR A 192 -15.38 -10.38 15.85
N ALA A 193 -16.14 -11.19 15.12
CA ALA A 193 -17.40 -10.76 14.54
C ALA A 193 -18.46 -11.84 14.64
N ARG A 194 -19.72 -11.40 14.72
CA ARG A 194 -20.88 -12.29 14.71
C ARG A 194 -22.08 -11.72 13.97
N VAL A 195 -22.90 -12.63 13.47
CA VAL A 195 -24.28 -12.32 13.08
C VAL A 195 -25.11 -12.26 14.35
N VAL A 196 -25.68 -11.09 14.64
CA VAL A 196 -26.49 -10.86 15.84
C VAL A 196 -27.95 -11.20 15.56
N PHE A 197 -28.44 -10.81 14.39
CA PHE A 197 -29.81 -11.01 13.97
C PHE A 197 -29.86 -11.34 12.48
N ASP A 198 -30.68 -12.33 12.13
CA ASP A 198 -30.84 -12.83 10.77
C ASP A 198 -32.30 -13.26 10.59
N GLN A 199 -33.06 -12.42 9.88
CA GLN A 199 -34.43 -12.69 9.42
C GLN A 199 -34.55 -12.32 7.94
N GLU A 200 -33.76 -12.98 7.09
CA GLU A 200 -33.76 -12.89 5.63
C GLU A 200 -33.61 -11.46 5.08
N LYS A 201 -34.69 -10.66 5.12
CA LYS A 201 -34.72 -9.24 4.74
C LYS A 201 -34.05 -8.32 5.76
N HIS A 202 -33.90 -8.77 7.00
CA HIS A 202 -33.29 -8.00 8.08
C HIS A 202 -32.06 -8.72 8.62
N PHE A 203 -30.90 -8.10 8.47
CA PHE A 203 -29.61 -8.71 8.80
C PHE A 203 -28.74 -7.74 9.60
N LEU A 204 -28.24 -8.17 10.76
CA LEU A 204 -27.40 -7.37 11.64
C LEU A 204 -26.10 -8.10 11.99
N LYS A 205 -24.97 -7.45 11.70
CA LYS A 205 -23.61 -7.89 12.04
C LYS A 205 -23.06 -6.99 13.13
N ALA A 206 -22.33 -7.58 14.07
CA ALA A 206 -21.51 -6.84 15.02
C ALA A 206 -20.09 -7.40 15.03
N GLY A 207 -19.11 -6.55 15.26
CA GLY A 207 -17.72 -6.97 15.41
C GLY A 207 -16.92 -5.92 16.14
N PHE A 208 -15.82 -6.36 16.74
CA PHE A 208 -14.87 -5.49 17.40
C PHE A 208 -13.45 -5.95 17.09
N THR A 209 -12.52 -5.01 17.15
CA THR A 209 -11.08 -5.27 17.01
C THR A 209 -10.36 -4.66 18.20
N VAL A 210 -9.52 -5.44 18.84
CA VAL A 210 -8.53 -4.94 19.80
C VAL A 210 -7.20 -4.82 19.06
N LYS A 211 -6.56 -3.66 19.19
CA LYS A 211 -5.27 -3.36 18.56
C LYS A 211 -4.23 -3.01 19.60
N LYS A 212 -3.00 -3.43 19.36
CA LYS A 212 -1.80 -2.96 20.04
C LYS A 212 -0.87 -2.31 19.04
#